data_AF-A0AAN9I1V1-F1
#
_entry.id   AF-A0AAN9I1V1-F1
#
_cell.length_a   1.000
_cell.length_b   1.000
_cell.length_c   1.000
_cell.angle_alpha   90.00
_cell.angle_beta   90.00
_cell.angle_gamma   90.00
#
_symmetry.space_group_name_H-M   'P 1'
#
loop_
_entity.id
_entity.type
_entity.pdbx_description
1 polymer ?
#
loop_
_entity_poly.entity_id
_entity_poly.type
_entity_poly.pdbx_seq_one_letter_code
_entity_poly.pdbx_strand_id
1 'polypeptide(L)'
;MRFPAISSIKVRHLHCEVPSSEIFYTLNASIVGLAVDSEGSENLPWCLGLGIVRGIDTTKGVLYVITPVPHSSLEKVNLLLQGYIQIPTCLLQVKGCISPYMSVTVLTSS
;
A
#
# COMPACT_ATOMS: atom_id res chain seq x y z
N MET A 1 -6.56 -7.42 8.88
CA MET A 1 -6.13 -6.95 10.21
C MET A 1 -6.17 -5.43 10.21
N ARG A 2 -6.53 -4.76 11.31
CA ARG A 2 -6.53 -3.29 11.38
C ARG A 2 -5.06 -2.83 11.53
N PHE A 3 -4.56 -2.11 10.53
CA PHE A 3 -3.22 -1.51 10.54
C PHE A 3 -3.24 -0.22 11.39
N PRO A 4 -2.08 0.32 11.85
CA PRO A 4 -2.04 1.58 12.58
C PRO A 4 -2.72 2.73 11.82
N ALA A 5 -3.14 3.75 12.56
CA ALA A 5 -3.85 4.90 11.99
C ALA A 5 -2.99 5.59 10.91
N ILE A 6 -3.62 5.98 9.81
CA ILE A 6 -2.96 6.55 8.63
C ILE A 6 -2.15 7.81 8.96
N SER A 7 -2.54 8.55 9.99
CA SER A 7 -1.88 9.78 10.44
C SER A 7 -0.49 9.55 11.04
N SER A 8 -0.17 8.32 11.44
CA SER A 8 1.13 7.95 12.03
C SER A 8 2.05 7.24 11.03
N ILE A 9 1.61 7.02 9.79
CA ILE A 9 2.33 6.22 8.80
C ILE A 9 2.80 7.13 7.67
N LYS A 10 4.11 7.17 7.46
CA LYS A 10 4.72 7.86 6.32
C LYS A 10 4.61 6.98 5.07
N VAL A 11 4.50 7.61 3.90
CA VAL A 11 4.53 6.91 2.60
C VAL A 11 5.71 7.47 1.82
N ARG A 12 6.62 6.59 1.38
CA ARG A 12 7.77 6.94 0.54
C ARG A 12 7.64 6.23 -0.80
N HIS A 13 7.56 7.02 -1.87
CA HIS A 13 7.56 6.52 -3.24
C HIS A 13 9.00 6.34 -3.70
N LEU A 14 9.34 5.14 -4.17
CA LEU A 14 10.72 4.79 -4.53
C LEU A 14 11.07 5.07 -6.00
N HIS A 15 10.07 5.17 -6.89
CA HIS A 15 10.31 5.18 -8.34
C HIS A 15 9.37 6.12 -9.13
N CYS A 16 8.59 6.96 -8.46
CA CYS A 16 7.67 7.89 -9.13
C CYS A 16 7.46 9.15 -8.29
N GLU A 17 7.53 10.33 -8.91
CA GLU A 17 7.03 11.56 -8.31
C GLU A 17 5.51 11.57 -8.45
N VAL A 18 4.81 11.37 -7.34
CA VAL A 18 3.35 11.45 -7.29
C VAL A 18 2.99 12.83 -6.72
N PRO A 19 2.10 13.61 -7.36
CA PRO A 19 1.59 14.85 -6.78
C PRO A 19 1.01 14.59 -5.38
N SER A 20 1.27 15.50 -4.42
CA SER A 20 0.93 15.32 -3.00
C SER A 20 -0.56 15.01 -2.74
N SER A 21 -1.43 15.43 -3.65
CA SER A 21 -2.88 15.21 -3.63
C SER A 21 -3.30 13.77 -3.95
N GLU A 22 -2.43 12.95 -4.55
CA GLU A 22 -2.77 11.62 -5.09
C GLU A 22 -2.09 10.44 -4.36
N ILE A 23 -1.18 10.72 -3.41
CA ILE A 23 -0.36 9.74 -2.68
C ILE A 23 -1.20 8.60 -2.08
N PHE A 24 -2.37 8.90 -1.51
CA PHE A 24 -3.24 7.89 -0.92
C PHE A 24 -4.05 7.11 -1.96
N TYR A 25 -4.37 7.71 -3.11
CA TYR A 25 -5.08 7.00 -4.18
C TYR A 25 -4.17 5.97 -4.86
N THR A 26 -2.90 6.28 -5.05
CA THR A 26 -1.93 5.37 -5.68
C THR A 26 -1.64 4.13 -4.86
N LEU A 27 -1.88 4.16 -3.54
CA LEU A 27 -1.62 3.02 -2.67
C LEU A 27 -2.65 1.90 -2.82
N ASN A 28 -3.89 2.19 -3.27
CA ASN A 28 -4.90 1.15 -3.42
C ASN A 28 -4.47 0.13 -4.47
N ALA A 29 -4.61 -1.17 -4.14
CA ALA A 29 -4.18 -2.29 -4.98
C ALA A 29 -2.68 -2.30 -5.30
N SER A 30 -1.85 -1.69 -4.45
CA SER A 30 -0.39 -1.73 -4.58
C SER A 30 0.24 -2.75 -3.63
N ILE A 31 1.42 -3.24 -4.03
CA ILE A 31 2.35 -3.94 -3.14
C ILE A 31 3.25 -2.89 -2.50
N VAL A 32 3.35 -2.94 -1.17
CA VAL A 32 4.18 -2.03 -0.36
C VAL A 32 5.15 -2.80 0.50
N GLY A 33 6.32 -2.21 0.74
CA GLY A 33 7.20 -2.60 1.85
C GLY A 33 6.70 -2.02 3.16
N LEU A 34 6.63 -2.85 4.19
CA LEU A 34 6.28 -2.47 5.56
C LEU A 34 7.58 -2.24 6.33
N ALA A 35 7.89 -0.99 6.66
CA ALA A 35 9.21 -0.62 7.15
C ALA A 35 9.18 0.22 8.42
N VAL A 36 10.34 0.23 9.08
CA VAL A 36 10.68 1.18 10.14
C VAL A 36 11.60 2.23 9.51
N ASP A 37 11.16 3.49 9.54
CA ASP A 37 11.97 4.65 9.19
C ASP A 37 13.15 4.73 10.17
N SER A 38 14.36 4.70 9.63
CA SER A 38 15.56 4.89 10.44
C SER A 38 15.69 6.39 10.76
N GLU A 39 15.87 6.73 12.03
CA GLU A 39 16.19 8.09 12.46
C GLU A 39 17.62 8.43 11.96
N GLY A 40 17.73 9.07 10.79
CA GLY A 40 18.98 9.53 10.20
C GLY A 40 18.94 9.55 8.66
N SER A 41 19.32 10.68 8.05
CA SER A 41 19.21 10.90 6.59
C SER A 41 20.03 9.94 5.72
N GLU A 42 21.02 9.28 6.31
CA GLU A 42 22.00 8.42 5.60
C GLU A 42 21.63 6.92 5.66
N ASN A 43 20.65 6.54 6.48
CA ASN A 43 20.31 5.14 6.71
C ASN A 43 19.08 4.73 5.89
N LEU A 44 19.19 3.60 5.20
CA LEU A 44 18.04 3.02 4.51
C LEU A 44 17.00 2.52 5.53
N PRO A 45 15.70 2.71 5.27
CA PRO A 45 14.64 2.21 6.13
C PRO A 45 14.68 0.68 6.22
N TRP A 46 14.39 0.14 7.41
CA TRP A 46 14.42 -1.29 7.66
C TRP A 46 13.10 -1.94 7.24
N CYS A 47 13.10 -2.68 6.13
CA CYS A 47 11.91 -3.38 5.63
C CYS A 47 11.69 -4.69 6.42
N LEU A 48 10.55 -4.79 7.10
CA LEU A 48 10.13 -5.97 7.87
C LEU A 48 9.38 -7.00 7.02
N GLY A 49 8.91 -6.61 5.84
CA GLY A 49 8.24 -7.50 4.89
C GLY A 49 7.32 -6.76 3.92
N LEU A 50 6.48 -7.50 3.21
CA LEU A 50 5.57 -6.96 2.19
C LEU A 50 4.12 -6.99 2.65
N GLY A 51 3.32 -6.08 2.08
CA GLY A 51 1.87 -6.04 2.25
C GLY A 51 1.16 -5.67 0.95
N ILE A 52 -0.09 -6.13 0.82
CA ILE A 52 -1.02 -5.70 -0.23
C ILE A 52 -2.03 -4.76 0.39
N VAL A 53 -2.07 -3.52 -0.09
CA VAL A 53 -3.08 -2.54 0.32
C VAL A 53 -4.38 -2.83 -0.40
N ARG A 54 -5.40 -3.27 0.35
CA ARG A 54 -6.73 -3.63 -0.17
C ARG A 54 -7.67 -2.44 -0.28
N GLY A 55 -7.45 -1.43 0.54
CA GLY A 55 -8.27 -0.23 0.60
C GLY A 55 -7.78 0.74 1.64
N ILE A 56 -8.16 2.00 1.45
CA ILE A 56 -7.91 3.12 2.36
C ILE A 56 -9.25 3.76 2.68
N ASP A 57 -9.53 3.95 3.97
CA ASP A 57 -10.66 4.75 4.43
C ASP A 57 -10.11 6.04 5.04
N THR A 58 -10.09 7.10 4.23
CA THR A 58 -9.58 8.42 4.64
C THR A 58 -10.47 9.09 5.68
N THR A 59 -11.78 8.81 5.68
CA THR A 59 -12.72 9.34 6.68
C THR A 59 -12.47 8.78 8.07
N LYS A 60 -12.11 7.49 8.16
CA LYS A 60 -11.76 6.82 9.41
C LYS A 60 -10.25 6.82 9.69
N GLY A 61 -9.44 7.29 8.75
CA GLY A 61 -7.99 7.27 8.83
C GLY A 61 -7.39 5.86 9.00
N VAL A 62 -7.94 4.85 8.32
CA VAL A 62 -7.48 3.45 8.43
C VAL A 62 -7.03 2.88 7.08
N LEU A 63 -5.99 2.04 7.15
CA LEU A 63 -5.45 1.28 6.03
C LEU A 63 -5.76 -0.21 6.21
N TYR A 64 -6.24 -0.85 5.15
CA TYR A 64 -6.46 -2.30 5.13
C TYR A 64 -5.34 -2.99 4.37
N VAL A 65 -4.48 -3.71 5.09
CA VAL A 65 -3.34 -4.43 4.53
C VAL A 65 -3.50 -5.94 4.74
N ILE A 66 -3.27 -6.72 3.69
CA ILE A 66 -3.02 -8.16 3.77
C ILE A 66 -1.51 -8.36 3.80
N THR A 67 -1.00 -9.05 4.82
CA THR A 67 0.43 -9.28 4.97
C THR A 67 0.69 -10.57 5.73
N PRO A 68 1.75 -11.32 5.39
CA PRO A 68 2.23 -12.42 6.22
C PRO A 68 3.07 -11.94 7.41
N VAL A 69 3.37 -10.65 7.52
CA VAL A 69 4.19 -10.11 8.60
C VAL A 69 3.46 -10.24 9.95
N PRO A 70 4.08 -10.83 10.98
CA PRO A 70 3.46 -11.02 12.28
C PRO A 70 3.09 -9.70 12.97
N HIS A 71 2.04 -9.73 13.80
CA HIS A 71 1.53 -8.55 14.48
C HIS A 71 2.59 -7.78 15.28
N SER A 72 3.45 -8.50 16.02
CA SER A 72 4.54 -7.91 16.82
C SER A 72 5.56 -7.13 15.99
N SER A 73 5.74 -7.47 14.72
CA SER A 73 6.54 -6.70 13.77
C SER A 73 5.76 -5.51 13.21
N LEU A 74 4.46 -5.68 12.96
CA LEU A 74 3.59 -4.63 12.44
C LEU A 74 3.44 -3.44 13.39
N GLU A 75 3.48 -3.67 14.70
CA GLU A 75 3.45 -2.61 15.73
C GLU A 75 4.60 -1.60 15.57
N LYS A 76 5.70 -1.99 14.93
CA LYS A 76 6.88 -1.15 14.71
C LYS A 76 6.82 -0.36 13.40
N VAL A 77 5.93 -0.75 12.48
CA VAL A 77 5.87 -0.17 11.14
C VAL A 77 5.34 1.25 11.21
N ASN A 78 6.17 2.20 10.78
CA ASN A 78 5.82 3.62 10.68
C ASN A 78 6.00 4.17 9.24
N LEU A 79 6.41 3.31 8.30
CA LEU A 79 6.71 3.67 6.93
C LEU A 79 6.19 2.62 5.94
N LEU A 80 5.51 3.10 4.89
CA LEU A 80 5.19 2.31 3.70
C LEU A 80 6.11 2.71 2.56
N LEU A 81 6.77 1.71 1.98
CA LEU A 81 7.62 1.87 0.81
C LEU A 81 6.83 1.44 -0.43
N GLN A 82 6.38 2.40 -1.23
CA GLN A 82 5.67 2.12 -2.45
C GLN A 82 6.63 2.10 -3.64
N GLY A 83 6.80 0.93 -4.26
CA GLY A 83 7.51 0.77 -5.52
C GLY A 83 6.56 0.75 -6.73
N TYR A 84 7.12 0.52 -7.92
CA TYR A 84 6.38 0.30 -9.16
C TYR A 84 6.10 -1.19 -9.40
N ILE A 85 5.79 -1.95 -8.34
CA ILE A 85 5.45 -3.36 -8.47
C ILE A 85 3.94 -3.46 -8.59
N GLN A 86 3.47 -3.73 -9.81
CA GLN A 86 2.08 -4.04 -10.06
C GLN A 86 1.77 -5.48 -9.61
N ILE A 87 0.58 -5.70 -9.05
CA ILE A 87 0.11 -7.05 -8.76
C ILE A 87 -0.11 -7.76 -10.11
N PRO A 88 0.56 -8.90 -10.37
CA PRO A 88 0.33 -9.66 -11.59
C PRO A 88 -1.16 -9.97 -11.78
N THR A 89 -1.68 -9.70 -12.98
CA THR A 89 -3.11 -9.85 -13.29
C THR A 89 -3.62 -11.27 -13.06
N CYS A 90 -2.76 -12.28 -13.24
CA CYS A 90 -3.07 -13.67 -12.96
C CYS A 90 -3.42 -13.93 -11.48
N LEU A 91 -2.88 -13.15 -10.53
CA LEU A 91 -3.25 -13.24 -9.10
C LEU A 91 -4.59 -12.58 -8.80
N LEU A 92 -5.07 -11.73 -9.71
CA LEU A 92 -6.37 -11.08 -9.60
C LEU A 92 -7.44 -11.87 -10.36
N GLN A 93 -7.10 -12.84 -11.20
CA GLN A 93 -8.06 -13.59 -12.00
C GLN A 93 -8.48 -14.89 -11.30
N VAL A 94 -9.78 -15.14 -11.26
CA VAL A 94 -10.35 -16.44 -10.90
C VAL A 94 -11.18 -16.90 -12.08
N LYS A 95 -11.01 -18.14 -12.52
CA LYS A 95 -11.70 -18.68 -13.70
C LYS A 95 -13.22 -18.53 -13.53
N GLY A 96 -13.86 -17.79 -14.44
CA GLY A 96 -15.30 -17.54 -14.43
C GLY A 96 -15.74 -16.26 -13.68
N CYS A 97 -14.82 -15.49 -13.09
CA CYS A 97 -15.14 -14.25 -12.38
C CYS A 97 -14.26 -13.08 -12.87
N ILE A 98 -14.85 -11.90 -13.02
CA ILE A 98 -14.09 -10.64 -13.22
C ILE A 98 -13.78 -10.08 -11.84
N SER A 99 -12.49 -9.94 -11.52
CA SER A 99 -12.10 -9.34 -10.25
C SER A 99 -12.39 -7.84 -10.24
N PRO A 100 -12.84 -7.26 -9.11
CA PRO A 100 -13.09 -5.83 -8.99
C PRO A 100 -11.88 -4.97 -9.39
N TYR A 101 -10.67 -5.48 -9.16
CA TYR A 101 -9.41 -4.81 -9.51
C TYR A 101 -9.03 -4.95 -11.00
N MET A 102 -9.79 -5.72 -11.76
CA MET A 102 -9.69 -5.87 -13.22
C MET A 102 -10.90 -5.24 -13.94
N SER A 103 -11.85 -4.69 -13.19
CA SER A 103 -12.99 -3.98 -13.77
C SER A 103 -12.52 -2.60 -14.20
N VAL A 104 -12.24 -2.45 -15.50
CA VAL A 104 -11.99 -1.15 -16.12
C VAL A 104 -13.33 -0.42 -16.16
N THR A 105 -13.73 0.16 -15.04
CA THR A 105 -14.80 1.16 -15.00
C THR A 105 -14.24 2.39 -14.30
N VAL A 106 -13.26 3.00 -14.96
CA VAL A 106 -12.85 4.37 -14.66
C VAL A 106 -13.05 5.15 -15.96
N LEU A 107 -14.25 5.77 -16.02
CA LEU A 107 -14.65 6.90 -16.87
C LEU A 107 -14.51 6.74 -18.40
N THR A 108 -15.47 6.08 -19.04
CA THR A 108 -16.01 6.59 -20.32
C THR A 108 -17.26 7.39 -19.99
N SER A 109 -17.06 8.62 -19.51
CA SER A 109 -18.05 9.67 -19.69
C SER A 109 -17.62 10.48 -20.92
N SER A 110 -18.34 10.23 -22.02
CA SER A 110 -18.64 11.08 -23.18
C SER A 110 -17.68 12.19 -23.55
#